data_AF-A0A4W5JNI3-F1
#
_entry.id   AF-A0A4W5JNI3-F1
#
_cell.length_a   1.000
_cell.length_b   1.000
_cell.length_c   1.000
_cell.angle_alpha   90.00
_cell.angle_beta   90.00
_cell.angle_gamma   90.00
#
_symmetry.space_group_name_H-M   'P 1'
#
loop_
_entity.id
_entity.type
_entity.pdbx_description
1 polymer ?
#
loop_
_entity_poly.entity_id
_entity_poly.type
_entity_poly.pdbx_seq_one_letter_code
_entity_poly.pdbx_strand_id
1 'polypeptide(L)'
;MLDRRFKLLSGDTGVSVEQKMVEVKESVRKAQVSRVKAESRLALLASAGVDVEPWVSSAMTQADEELERDRRLSEARMSNGGLSEDEFEFTDFDDYDEDGDTFIDSTSCSVPCGYPLACMVLYSYQACQGDELSITEGEELQVIEDGDMEDWLKVNEDRFLSGCVPNGTLFHI
;
A
#
# COMPACT_ATOMS: atom_id res chain seq x y z
N MET A 1 51.93 23.32 5.10
CA MET A 1 50.54 23.58 4.64
C MET A 1 49.68 22.31 4.52
N LEU A 2 50.28 21.12 4.37
CA LEU A 2 49.55 19.85 4.24
C LEU A 2 48.89 19.39 5.56
N ASP A 3 49.55 19.60 6.71
CA ASP A 3 49.03 19.17 8.02
C ASP A 3 47.72 19.86 8.42
N ARG A 4 47.50 21.10 7.98
CA ARG A 4 46.25 21.84 8.25
C ARG A 4 45.07 21.32 7.44
N ARG A 5 45.31 20.82 6.22
CA ARG A 5 44.27 20.20 5.38
C ARG A 5 43.91 18.80 5.90
N PHE A 6 44.91 18.03 6.33
CA PHE A 6 44.68 16.69 6.92
C PHE A 6 43.87 16.77 8.22
N LYS A 7 44.12 17.79 9.06
CA LYS A 7 43.40 17.98 10.34
C LYS A 7 41.94 18.37 10.19
N LEU A 8 41.58 19.12 9.13
CA LEU A 8 40.20 19.52 8.88
C LEU A 8 39.36 18.39 8.26
N LEU A 9 39.97 17.58 7.38
CA LEU A 9 39.29 16.45 6.77
C LEU A 9 39.08 15.31 7.78
N SER A 10 40.06 15.00 8.63
CA SER A 10 40.03 13.78 9.46
C SER A 10 39.05 13.82 10.64
N GLY A 11 38.65 15.01 11.11
CA GLY A 11 37.68 15.14 12.21
C GLY A 11 36.23 15.03 11.74
N ASP A 12 35.89 15.75 10.66
CA ASP A 12 34.53 15.82 10.13
C ASP A 12 34.16 14.54 9.35
N THR A 13 35.08 14.03 8.52
CA THR A 13 34.87 12.74 7.84
C THR A 13 34.93 11.56 8.80
N GLY A 14 35.72 11.63 9.88
CA GLY A 14 35.78 10.58 10.89
C GLY A 14 34.47 10.43 11.67
N VAL A 15 33.89 11.56 12.11
CA VAL A 15 32.59 11.57 12.77
C VAL A 15 31.48 11.14 11.80
N SER A 16 31.54 11.56 10.53
CA SER A 16 30.62 11.13 9.48
C SER A 16 30.70 9.62 9.21
N VAL A 17 31.91 9.04 9.16
CA VAL A 17 32.11 7.60 8.95
C VAL A 17 31.64 6.78 10.15
N GLU A 18 31.90 7.23 11.38
CA GLU A 18 31.39 6.57 12.60
C GLU A 18 29.85 6.57 12.62
N GLN A 19 29.23 7.69 12.26
CA GLN A 19 27.77 7.79 12.14
C GLN A 19 27.22 6.82 11.07
N LYS A 20 27.81 6.81 9.87
CA LYS A 20 27.43 5.86 8.80
C LYS A 20 27.59 4.41 9.24
N MET A 21 28.63 4.08 10.02
CA MET A 21 28.82 2.74 10.56
C MET A 21 27.71 2.35 11.54
N VAL A 22 27.29 3.26 12.41
CA VAL A 22 26.17 3.02 13.33
C VAL A 22 24.86 2.82 12.55
N GLU A 23 24.62 3.65 11.55
CA GLU A 23 23.45 3.53 10.67
C GLU A 23 23.41 2.17 9.96
N VAL A 24 24.52 1.74 9.36
CA VAL A 24 24.61 0.41 8.71
C VAL A 24 24.33 -0.71 9.72
N LYS A 25 24.87 -0.63 10.94
CA LYS A 25 24.58 -1.62 12.01
C LYS A 25 23.09 -1.65 12.36
N GLU A 26 22.45 -0.49 12.45
CA GLU A 26 21.01 -0.42 12.72
C GLU A 26 20.19 -0.98 11.56
N SER A 27 20.55 -0.65 10.31
CA SER A 27 19.92 -1.17 9.09
C SER A 27 20.04 -2.69 9.01
N VAL A 28 21.21 -3.26 9.34
CA VAL A 28 21.40 -4.71 9.43
C VAL A 28 20.47 -5.32 10.48
N ARG A 29 20.37 -4.71 11.67
CA ARG A 29 19.47 -5.19 12.73
C ARG A 29 18.00 -5.14 12.28
N LYS A 30 17.57 -4.06 11.63
CA LYS A 30 16.21 -3.91 11.08
C LYS A 30 15.94 -4.98 10.00
N ALA A 31 16.88 -5.19 9.08
CA ALA A 31 16.78 -6.19 8.03
C ALA A 31 16.66 -7.61 8.61
N GLN A 32 17.43 -7.95 9.65
CA GLN A 32 17.34 -9.25 10.32
C GLN A 32 15.94 -9.49 10.93
N VAL A 33 15.39 -8.51 11.63
CA VAL A 33 14.04 -8.61 12.20
C VAL A 33 12.97 -8.71 11.10
N SER A 34 13.09 -7.90 10.04
CA SER A 34 12.21 -7.97 8.88
C SER A 34 12.24 -9.34 8.22
N ARG A 35 13.44 -9.93 8.05
CA ARG A 35 13.62 -11.27 7.49
C ARG A 35 12.90 -12.33 8.32
N VAL A 36 13.13 -12.36 9.64
CA VAL A 36 12.46 -13.34 10.53
C VAL A 36 10.94 -13.21 10.48
N LYS A 37 10.42 -11.97 10.37
CA LYS A 37 8.98 -11.72 10.23
C LYS A 37 8.44 -12.25 8.90
N ALA A 38 9.15 -12.03 7.80
CA ALA A 38 8.77 -12.53 6.48
C ALA A 38 8.83 -14.07 6.42
N GLU A 39 9.92 -14.67 6.92
CA GLU A 39 10.10 -16.13 7.01
C GLU A 39 8.96 -16.78 7.80
N SER A 40 8.55 -16.18 8.91
CA SER A 40 7.43 -16.69 9.72
C SER A 40 6.11 -16.68 8.95
N ARG A 41 5.85 -15.63 8.14
CA ARG A 41 4.64 -15.55 7.30
C ARG A 41 4.66 -16.59 6.18
N LEU A 42 5.79 -16.75 5.50
CA LEU A 42 5.96 -17.78 4.47
C LEU A 42 5.77 -19.18 5.05
N ALA A 43 6.28 -19.45 6.25
CA ALA A 43 6.09 -20.72 6.94
C ALA A 43 4.61 -21.00 7.26
N LEU A 44 3.84 -20.00 7.68
CA LEU A 44 2.41 -20.14 7.92
C LEU A 44 1.65 -20.48 6.63
N LEU A 45 1.95 -19.78 5.53
CA LEU A 45 1.35 -20.07 4.21
C LEU A 45 1.70 -21.48 3.72
N ALA A 46 2.97 -21.88 3.86
CA ALA A 46 3.42 -23.22 3.53
C ALA A 46 2.69 -24.30 4.36
N SER A 47 2.52 -24.06 5.68
CA SER A 47 1.78 -24.98 6.56
C SER A 47 0.29 -25.08 6.23
N ALA A 48 -0.28 -24.05 5.61
CA ALA A 48 -1.65 -24.04 5.11
C ALA A 48 -1.81 -24.74 3.74
N GLY A 49 -0.72 -25.29 3.17
CA GLY A 49 -0.72 -26.02 1.91
C GLY A 49 -0.51 -25.15 0.66
N VAL A 50 -0.10 -23.90 0.83
CA VAL A 50 0.27 -23.02 -0.29
C VAL A 50 1.72 -23.29 -0.70
N ASP A 51 1.95 -23.63 -1.96
CA ASP A 51 3.30 -23.76 -2.52
C ASP A 51 3.92 -22.37 -2.77
N VAL A 52 4.67 -21.87 -1.80
CA VAL A 52 5.27 -20.53 -1.79
C VAL A 52 6.61 -20.47 -2.55
N GLU A 53 7.29 -21.60 -2.76
CA GLU A 53 8.66 -21.63 -3.30
C GLU A 53 8.80 -21.03 -4.71
N PRO A 54 7.90 -21.33 -5.68
CA PRO A 54 8.00 -20.76 -7.03
C PRO A 54 7.86 -19.23 -7.02
N TRP A 55 6.95 -18.72 -6.19
CA TRP A 55 6.68 -17.28 -6.08
C TRP A 55 7.84 -16.55 -5.43
N VAL A 56 8.37 -17.09 -4.33
CA VAL A 56 9.54 -16.53 -3.64
C VAL A 56 10.74 -16.55 -4.58
N SER A 57 11.00 -17.67 -5.27
CA SER A 57 12.12 -17.77 -6.21
C SER A 57 12.00 -16.75 -7.35
N SER A 58 10.80 -16.61 -7.93
CA SER A 58 10.56 -15.62 -8.99
C SER A 58 10.73 -14.19 -8.50
N ALA A 59 10.21 -13.85 -7.32
CA ALA A 59 10.31 -12.52 -6.74
C ALA A 59 11.76 -12.15 -6.39
N MET A 60 12.52 -13.08 -5.80
CA MET A 60 13.94 -12.87 -5.48
C MET A 60 14.77 -12.68 -6.75
N THR A 61 14.53 -13.50 -7.78
CA THR A 61 15.22 -13.36 -9.07
C THR A 61 14.94 -12.02 -9.72
N GLN A 62 13.68 -11.57 -9.71
CA GLN A 62 13.30 -10.27 -10.26
C GLN A 62 13.98 -9.10 -9.53
N ALA A 63 14.04 -9.16 -8.20
CA ALA A 63 14.72 -8.14 -7.39
C ALA A 63 16.24 -8.12 -7.67
N ASP A 64 16.88 -9.29 -7.79
CA ASP A 64 18.31 -9.39 -8.12
C ASP A 64 18.61 -8.83 -9.51
N GLU A 65 17.76 -9.11 -10.51
CA GLU A 65 17.88 -8.56 -11.86
C GLU A 65 17.72 -7.04 -11.89
N GLU A 66 16.85 -6.48 -11.03
CA GLU A 66 16.65 -5.04 -10.89
C GLU A 66 17.85 -4.36 -10.25
N LEU A 67 18.36 -4.91 -9.14
CA LEU A 67 19.59 -4.42 -8.51
C LEU A 67 20.79 -4.48 -9.46
N GLU A 68 20.90 -5.55 -10.24
CA GLU A 68 21.97 -5.70 -11.24
C GLU A 68 21.83 -4.70 -12.39
N ARG A 69 20.60 -4.39 -12.82
CA ARG A 69 20.33 -3.34 -13.82
C ARG A 69 20.73 -1.98 -13.29
N ASP A 70 20.36 -1.64 -12.07
CA ASP A 70 20.70 -0.36 -11.44
C ASP A 70 22.20 -0.21 -11.24
N ARG A 71 22.88 -1.30 -10.85
CA ARG A 71 24.34 -1.36 -10.77
C ARG A 71 24.97 -1.05 -12.13
N ARG A 72 24.50 -1.69 -13.22
CA ARG A 72 25.01 -1.44 -14.58
C ARG A 72 24.78 -0.02 -15.05
N LEU A 73 23.61 0.56 -14.76
CA LEU A 73 23.31 1.96 -15.08
C LEU A 73 24.24 2.91 -14.32
N SER A 74 24.47 2.65 -13.04
CA SER A 74 25.39 3.41 -12.20
C SER A 74 26.83 3.34 -12.73
N GLU A 75 27.29 2.14 -13.09
CA GLU A 75 28.62 1.92 -13.68
C GLU A 75 28.78 2.61 -15.04
N ALA A 76 27.74 2.58 -15.88
CA ALA A 76 27.74 3.27 -17.17
C ALA A 76 27.89 4.79 -17.02
N ARG A 77 27.20 5.39 -16.03
CA ARG A 77 27.35 6.82 -15.69
C ARG A 77 28.78 7.14 -15.27
N MET A 78 29.39 6.31 -14.43
CA MET A 78 30.77 6.51 -13.96
C MET A 78 31.83 6.26 -15.04
N SER A 79 31.56 5.34 -15.97
CA SER A 79 32.49 4.98 -17.05
C SER A 79 32.55 6.01 -18.19
N ASN A 80 31.52 6.85 -18.36
CA ASN A 80 31.47 7.82 -19.45
C ASN A 80 32.30 9.10 -19.20
N GLY A 81 33.06 9.18 -18.11
CA GLY A 81 34.17 10.13 -17.92
C GLY A 81 33.82 11.62 -18.04
N GLY A 82 32.54 11.99 -18.02
CA GLY A 82 32.08 13.37 -18.10
C GLY A 82 31.98 14.00 -16.73
N LEU A 83 33.12 14.33 -16.11
CA LEU A 83 33.12 15.29 -15.00
C LEU A 83 32.95 16.69 -15.59
N SER A 84 31.72 17.05 -15.95
CA SER A 84 31.28 18.44 -15.86
C SER A 84 30.74 18.63 -14.44
N GLU A 85 31.47 19.40 -13.65
CA GLU A 85 31.14 19.78 -12.26
C GLU A 85 29.86 20.65 -12.17
N ASP A 86 29.23 20.95 -13.31
CA ASP A 86 28.05 21.81 -13.50
C ASP A 86 26.76 21.02 -13.85
N GLU A 87 26.73 19.70 -13.67
CA GLU A 87 25.50 18.90 -13.81
C GLU A 87 25.25 18.06 -12.55
N PHE A 88 25.47 18.68 -11.38
CA PHE A 88 24.80 18.25 -10.15
C PHE A 88 23.37 18.80 -10.21
N GLU A 89 22.56 18.26 -11.11
CA GLU A 89 21.12 18.54 -11.13
C GLU A 89 20.54 17.86 -9.89
N PHE A 90 20.45 18.64 -8.82
CA PHE A 90 19.69 18.39 -7.60
C PHE A 90 18.18 18.41 -7.91
N THR A 91 17.73 17.71 -8.96
CA THR A 91 16.33 17.65 -9.38
C THR A 91 15.58 16.47 -8.80
N ASP A 92 16.22 15.65 -7.96
CA ASP A 92 15.58 14.54 -7.24
C ASP A 92 15.32 14.86 -5.75
N PHE A 93 15.26 16.14 -5.37
CA PHE A 93 14.93 16.57 -4.00
C PHE A 93 13.85 17.67 -3.90
N ASP A 94 13.34 18.22 -5.01
CA ASP A 94 12.31 19.27 -5.01
C ASP A 94 11.03 18.87 -5.74
N ASP A 95 10.44 17.71 -5.40
CA ASP A 95 9.05 17.38 -5.80
C ASP A 95 8.24 16.72 -4.67
N TYR A 96 8.40 17.19 -3.43
CA TYR A 96 7.49 16.84 -2.34
C TYR A 96 7.23 18.05 -1.45
N ASP A 97 6.35 18.94 -1.92
CA ASP A 97 5.48 19.72 -1.03
C ASP A 97 4.27 20.27 -1.81
N GLU A 98 3.33 19.38 -2.15
CA GLU A 98 1.89 19.59 -2.34
C GLU A 98 1.33 18.15 -2.50
N ASP A 99 0.80 17.48 -1.49
CA ASP A 99 -0.50 17.71 -0.91
C ASP A 99 -0.50 17.18 0.53
N GLY A 100 -0.59 18.08 1.50
CA GLY A 100 -1.08 17.75 2.82
C GLY A 100 -2.57 17.43 2.72
N ASP A 101 -2.91 16.17 2.45
CA ASP A 101 -4.11 15.45 2.91
C ASP A 101 -4.23 14.12 2.14
N THR A 102 -3.43 13.12 2.53
CA THR A 102 -3.73 11.72 2.17
C THR A 102 -3.56 10.82 3.38
N PHE A 103 -4.17 11.24 4.49
CA PHE A 103 -4.66 10.33 5.51
C PHE A 103 -6.16 10.10 5.27
N ILE A 104 -6.51 9.67 4.06
CA ILE A 104 -7.69 8.82 3.91
C ILE A 104 -7.24 7.46 4.41
N ASP A 105 -7.74 7.11 5.59
CA ASP A 105 -7.75 5.74 6.10
C ASP A 105 -8.41 4.87 5.01
N SER A 106 -7.58 4.21 4.21
CA SER A 106 -8.00 3.21 3.23
C SER A 106 -8.50 1.93 3.94
N THR A 107 -9.44 2.10 4.86
CA THR A 107 -10.46 1.10 5.18
C THR A 107 -11.53 1.01 4.09
N SER A 108 -11.38 1.73 2.97
CA SER A 108 -12.16 1.47 1.77
C SER A 108 -11.57 0.26 1.04
N CYS A 109 -11.76 -0.91 1.65
CA CYS A 109 -11.78 -2.16 0.91
C CYS A 109 -13.02 -2.17 0.01
N SER A 110 -13.05 -1.34 -1.02
CA SER A 110 -13.94 -1.53 -2.16
C SER A 110 -13.37 -2.67 -3.01
N VAL A 111 -13.33 -3.86 -2.42
CA VAL A 111 -13.47 -5.07 -3.21
C VAL A 111 -14.81 -4.86 -3.92
N PRO A 112 -14.90 -4.90 -5.27
CA PRO A 112 -16.19 -4.98 -5.92
C PRO A 112 -16.80 -6.30 -5.44
N CYS A 113 -17.60 -6.22 -4.39
CA CYS A 113 -18.28 -7.36 -3.84
C CYS A 113 -19.28 -7.76 -4.92
N GLY A 114 -19.19 -9.00 -5.42
CA GLY A 114 -19.96 -9.42 -6.59
C GLY A 114 -21.46 -9.27 -6.33
N TYR A 115 -22.13 -8.42 -7.10
CA TYR A 115 -23.57 -8.27 -7.07
C TYR A 115 -24.28 -9.35 -7.89
N PRO A 116 -25.48 -9.80 -7.48
CA PRO A 116 -26.25 -9.36 -6.30
C PRO A 116 -25.85 -10.07 -4.99
N LEU A 117 -25.88 -9.35 -3.87
CA LEU A 117 -25.64 -9.88 -2.52
C LEU A 117 -26.96 -10.04 -1.77
N ALA A 118 -27.15 -11.17 -1.11
CA ALA A 118 -28.31 -11.37 -0.25
C ALA A 118 -28.10 -10.66 1.09
N CYS A 119 -29.15 -9.99 1.58
CA CYS A 119 -29.15 -9.31 2.87
C CYS A 119 -30.50 -9.46 3.58
N MET A 120 -30.46 -9.43 4.90
CA MET A 120 -31.63 -9.43 5.78
C MET A 120 -31.84 -8.05 6.39
N VAL A 121 -33.08 -7.58 6.41
CA VAL A 121 -33.47 -6.30 7.00
C VAL A 121 -33.46 -6.42 8.53
N LEU A 122 -32.64 -5.60 9.19
CA LEU A 122 -32.53 -5.54 10.65
C LEU A 122 -33.61 -4.65 11.28
N TYR A 123 -34.05 -3.60 10.58
CA TYR A 123 -35.02 -2.64 11.08
C TYR A 123 -35.95 -2.19 9.96
N SER A 124 -37.23 -2.03 10.28
CA SER A 124 -38.20 -1.46 9.34
C SER A 124 -37.86 0.00 9.02
N TYR A 125 -37.87 0.35 7.73
CA TYR A 125 -37.63 1.70 7.25
C TYR A 125 -38.72 2.13 6.26
N GLN A 126 -39.19 3.37 6.39
CA GLN A 126 -40.23 3.92 5.52
C GLN A 126 -39.62 4.99 4.61
N ALA A 127 -39.74 4.76 3.30
CA ALA A 127 -39.28 5.68 2.28
C ALA A 127 -39.94 7.05 2.42
N CYS A 128 -39.11 8.08 2.45
CA CYS A 128 -39.46 9.48 2.49
C CYS A 128 -39.30 10.16 1.13
N GLN A 129 -38.45 9.61 0.25
CA GLN A 129 -38.21 10.10 -1.12
C GLN A 129 -38.63 9.08 -2.18
N GLY A 130 -38.83 9.53 -3.42
CA GLY A 130 -39.31 8.68 -4.52
C GLY A 130 -38.34 7.59 -4.97
N ASP A 131 -37.06 7.75 -4.65
CA ASP A 131 -35.99 6.82 -5.00
C ASP A 131 -35.65 5.84 -3.85
N GLU A 132 -36.34 5.96 -2.71
CA GLU A 132 -36.13 5.14 -1.51
C GLU A 132 -37.11 3.94 -1.47
N LEU A 133 -36.65 2.80 -0.94
CA LEU A 133 -37.49 1.61 -0.75
C LEU A 133 -37.97 1.52 0.70
N SER A 134 -39.25 1.22 0.90
CA SER A 134 -39.77 0.89 2.24
C SER A 134 -39.55 -0.59 2.52
N ILE A 135 -38.90 -0.91 3.64
CA ILE A 135 -38.50 -2.27 4.02
C ILE A 135 -39.04 -2.61 5.40
N THR A 136 -39.35 -3.88 5.67
CA THR A 136 -39.78 -4.35 6.99
C THR A 136 -38.77 -5.29 7.65
N GLU A 137 -38.66 -5.22 8.98
CA GLU A 137 -37.72 -6.05 9.75
C GLU A 137 -37.95 -7.54 9.47
N GLY A 138 -36.87 -8.25 9.13
CA GLY A 138 -36.89 -9.68 8.82
C GLY A 138 -37.13 -10.04 7.36
N GLU A 139 -37.25 -9.05 6.46
CA GLU A 139 -37.30 -9.29 5.02
C GLU A 139 -35.92 -9.62 4.44
N GLU A 140 -35.88 -10.44 3.38
CA GLU A 140 -34.67 -10.76 2.62
C GLU A 140 -34.68 -9.98 1.30
N LEU A 141 -33.61 -9.23 1.04
CA LEU A 141 -33.44 -8.38 -0.13
C LEU A 141 -32.13 -8.66 -0.83
N GLN A 142 -32.00 -8.21 -2.08
CA GLN A 142 -30.75 -8.30 -2.84
C GLN A 142 -30.16 -6.92 -3.03
N VAL A 143 -28.96 -6.69 -2.48
CA VAL A 143 -28.14 -5.51 -2.81
C VAL A 143 -27.60 -5.70 -4.22
N ILE A 144 -27.75 -4.69 -5.07
CA ILE A 144 -27.29 -4.68 -6.47
C ILE A 144 -26.17 -3.66 -6.69
N GLU A 145 -26.09 -2.63 -5.85
CA GLU A 145 -25.13 -1.54 -6.01
C GLU A 145 -24.87 -0.88 -4.64
N ASP A 146 -23.60 -0.58 -4.36
CA ASP A 146 -23.23 0.39 -3.31
C ASP A 146 -23.70 1.75 -3.84
N GLY A 147 -24.67 2.38 -3.18
CA GLY A 147 -25.24 3.63 -3.67
C GLY A 147 -24.20 4.73 -3.80
N ASP A 148 -24.55 5.80 -4.52
CA ASP A 148 -23.65 6.93 -4.81
C ASP A 148 -23.14 7.69 -3.57
N MET A 149 -23.69 7.39 -2.38
CA MET A 149 -23.27 7.94 -1.08
C MET A 149 -23.02 6.80 -0.10
N GLU A 150 -21.97 6.93 0.71
CA GLU A 150 -21.42 5.90 1.62
C GLU A 150 -22.42 5.27 2.61
N ASP A 151 -23.59 5.89 2.79
CA ASP A 151 -24.64 5.45 3.72
C ASP A 151 -25.87 4.82 3.05
N TRP A 152 -25.89 4.66 1.73
CA TRP A 152 -27.05 4.17 0.99
C TRP A 152 -26.71 2.95 0.13
N LEU A 153 -27.57 1.94 0.18
CA LEU A 153 -27.46 0.72 -0.62
C LEU A 153 -28.65 0.61 -1.56
N LYS A 154 -28.40 0.24 -2.81
CA LYS A 154 -29.47 0.00 -3.78
C LYS A 154 -29.87 -1.46 -3.72
N VAL A 155 -31.10 -1.69 -3.30
CA VAL A 155 -31.68 -3.03 -3.13
C VAL A 155 -32.77 -3.28 -4.17
N ASN A 156 -33.02 -4.56 -4.43
CA ASN A 156 -34.10 -5.02 -5.30
C ASN A 156 -35.02 -5.97 -4.54
N GLU A 157 -36.29 -5.60 -4.53
CA GLU A 157 -37.42 -6.38 -4.05
C GLU A 157 -38.12 -7.03 -5.25
N ASP A 158 -38.10 -8.37 -5.28
CA ASP A 158 -38.81 -9.22 -6.25
C ASP A 158 -38.88 -8.72 -7.70
N ARG A 159 -37.68 -8.46 -8.27
CA ARG A 159 -37.39 -8.24 -9.70
C ARG A 159 -37.95 -6.97 -10.34
N PHE A 160 -38.87 -6.24 -9.70
CA PHE A 160 -39.54 -5.10 -10.34
C PHE A 160 -39.52 -3.81 -9.53
N LEU A 161 -39.06 -3.83 -8.27
CA LEU A 161 -38.93 -2.62 -7.46
C LEU A 161 -37.51 -2.53 -6.92
N SER A 162 -36.76 -1.53 -7.38
CA SER A 162 -35.44 -1.22 -6.86
C SER A 162 -35.45 0.15 -6.23
N GLY A 163 -34.85 0.29 -5.05
CA GLY A 163 -34.74 1.58 -4.38
C GLY A 163 -33.55 1.62 -3.43
N CYS A 164 -33.24 2.82 -2.96
CA CYS A 164 -32.16 3.07 -2.02
C CYS A 164 -32.65 2.89 -0.58
N VAL A 165 -31.87 2.19 0.23
CA VAL A 165 -32.11 2.03 1.67
C VAL A 165 -30.84 2.34 2.45
N PRO A 166 -30.94 2.77 3.71
CA PRO A 166 -29.74 3.08 4.50
C PRO A 166 -28.92 1.81 4.79
N ASN A 167 -27.60 1.88 4.59
CA ASN A 167 -26.68 0.75 4.79
C ASN A 167 -26.82 0.11 6.19
N GLY A 168 -26.94 0.93 7.23
CA GLY A 168 -27.08 0.46 8.62
C GLY A 168 -28.38 -0.29 8.95
N THR A 169 -29.31 -0.42 8.00
CA THR A 169 -30.57 -1.16 8.20
C THR A 169 -30.50 -2.61 7.72
N LEU A 170 -29.43 -3.01 7.04
CA LEU A 170 -29.29 -4.33 6.42
C LEU A 170 -28.14 -5.12 7.05
N PHE A 171 -28.24 -6.44 6.97
CA PHE A 171 -27.20 -7.39 7.34
C PHE A 171 -26.95 -8.37 6.20
N HIS A 172 -25.71 -8.45 5.69
CA HIS A 172 -25.35 -9.42 4.66
C HIS A 172 -25.38 -10.86 5.22
N ILE A 173 -26.02 -11.77 4.48
CA ILE A 173 -26.19 -13.19 4.86
C ILE A 173 -25.32 -14.15 4.05
#